data_AF-A0A9D9ZKC0-F1
#
_entry.id   AF-A0A9D9ZKC0-F1
#
_cell.length_a   1.000
_cell.length_b   1.000
_cell.length_c   1.000
_cell.angle_alpha   90.00
_cell.angle_beta   90.00
_cell.angle_gamma   90.00
#
_symmetry.space_group_name_H-M   'P 1'
#
loop_
_entity.id
_entity.type
_entity.pdbx_description
1 polymer ?
#
loop_
_entity_poly.entity_id
_entity_poly.type
_entity_poly.pdbx_seq_one_letter_code
_entity_poly.pdbx_strand_id
1 'polypeptide(L)' 'MNVNWYPGHMKKTKDLILENLKIVDIVIEILDARIPISSKNPDI' A
#
# COMPACT_ATOMS: atom_id res chain seq x y z
N MET A 1 0.05 17.28 5.82
CA MET A 1 0.79 16.49 4.82
C MET A 1 -0.20 16.00 3.79
N ASN A 2 0.00 16.31 2.50
CA ASN A 2 -0.88 15.90 1.42
C ASN A 2 -0.09 14.97 0.49
N VAL A 3 -0.60 13.76 0.23
CA VAL A 3 0.02 12.81 -0.71
C VAL A 3 -0.70 12.96 -2.03
N ASN A 4 0.03 13.36 -3.07
CA ASN A 4 -0.52 13.48 -4.41
C ASN A 4 -0.38 12.14 -5.15
N TRP A 5 -1.51 11.50 -5.44
CA TRP A 5 -1.56 10.26 -6.22
C TRP A 5 -1.76 10.57 -7.70
N TYR A 6 -0.75 10.26 -8.50
CA TYR A 6 -0.80 10.35 -9.97
C TYR A 6 -0.18 9.06 -10.56
N PRO A 7 -0.47 8.71 -11.83
CA PRO A 7 -0.15 7.38 -12.37
C PRO A 7 1.30 6.94 -12.17
N GLY A 8 2.27 7.83 -12.41
CA GLY A 8 3.70 7.52 -12.19
C GLY A 8 4.06 7.27 -10.73
N HIS A 9 3.44 8.00 -9.80
CA HIS A 9 3.69 7.83 -8.36
C HIS A 9 3.10 6.51 -7.85
N MET A 10 1.85 6.19 -8.25
CA MET A 10 1.20 4.93 -7.88
C MET A 10 2.01 3.72 -8.36
N LYS A 11 2.47 3.74 -9.62
CA LYS A 11 3.33 2.68 -10.18
C LYS A 11 4.62 2.52 -9.38
N LYS A 12 5.33 3.63 -9.13
CA LYS A 12 6.59 3.61 -8.36
C LYS A 12 6.40 3.02 -6.96
N THR A 13 5.33 3.38 -6.26
CA THR A 13 5.02 2.86 -4.93
C THR A 13 4.71 1.36 -4.98
N LYS A 14 3.95 0.91 -5.97
CA LYS A 14 3.64 -0.52 -6.18
C LYS A 14 4.92 -1.34 -6.44
N ASP A 15 5.77 -0.87 -7.35
CA ASP A 15 7.04 -1.53 -7.68
C ASP A 15 7.94 -1.62 -6.43
N LEU A 16 8.04 -0.54 -5.65
CA LEU A 16 8.81 -0.51 -4.41
C LEU A 16 8.27 -1.50 -3.35
N ILE A 17 6.95 -1.58 -3.19
CA ILE A 17 6.32 -2.56 -2.29
C ILE A 17 6.66 -3.97 -2.74
N LEU A 18 6.53 -4.29 -4.03
CA LEU A 18 6.83 -5.62 -4.58
C LEU A 18 8.28 -6.05 -4.36
N GLU A 19 9.24 -5.14 -4.50
CA GLU A 19 10.65 -5.45 -4.22
C GLU A 19 10.89 -5.71 -2.72
N ASN A 20 10.26 -4.92 -1.84
CA ASN A 20 10.38 -5.12 -0.39
C ASN A 20 9.70 -6.40 0.08
N LEU A 21 8.61 -6.83 -0.56
CA LEU A 21 7.91 -8.07 -0.22
C LEU A 21 8.80 -9.33 -0.40
N LYS A 22 9.82 -9.28 -1.26
CA LYS A 22 10.73 -10.41 -1.50
C LYS A 22 11.72 -10.67 -0.36
N ILE A 23 11.95 -9.68 0.50
CA ILE A 23 12.98 -9.72 1.54
C ILE A 23 12.40 -9.79 2.96
N VAL A 24 11.09 -9.95 3.09
CA VAL A 24 10.39 -9.99 4.39
C VAL A 24 9.66 -11.32 4.55
N ASP A 25 9.65 -11.84 5.78
CA ASP A 25 8.94 -13.09 6.10
C ASP A 25 7.46 -12.86 6.42
N ILE A 26 7.11 -11.65 6.90
CA ILE A 26 5.75 -11.31 7.38
C ILE A 26 5.40 -9.89 6.94
N VAL A 27 4.12 -9.68 6.58
CA VAL A 27 3.54 -8.38 6.25
C VAL A 27 2.42 -8.07 7.23
N ILE A 28 2.39 -6.83 7.73
CA ILE A 28 1.31 -6.33 8.59
C ILE A 28 0.63 -5.16 7.87
N GLU A 29 -0.64 -5.34 7.53
CA GLU A 29 -1.48 -4.27 6.98
C GLU A 29 -2.16 -3.52 8.12
N ILE A 30 -1.96 -2.19 8.16
CA ILE A 30 -2.59 -1.32 9.16
C ILE A 30 -3.83 -0.71 8.53
N LEU A 31 -4.99 -0.95 9.15
CA LEU A 31 -6.31 -0.52 8.68
C LEU A 31 -7.00 0.39 9.70
N ASP A 32 -8.00 1.14 9.24
CA ASP A 32 -8.90 1.87 10.13
C ASP A 32 -10.02 0.95 10.61
N ALA A 33 -10.12 0.74 11.92
CA ALA A 33 -11.10 -0.15 12.54
C ALA A 33 -12.57 0.24 12.28
N ARG A 34 -12.84 1.51 11.95
CA ARG A 34 -14.20 2.00 11.69
C ARG A 34 -14.70 1.59 10.30
N ILE A 35 -13.78 1.46 9.34
CA ILE A 35 -14.05 1.17 7.93
C ILE A 35 -13.01 0.18 7.37
N PRO A 36 -12.90 -1.03 7.95
CA PRO A 36 -11.79 -1.93 7.65
C PRO A 36 -11.72 -2.32 6.18
N ILE A 37 -12.88 -2.55 5.55
CA ILE A 37 -12.96 -2.92 4.13
C ILE A 37 -12.62 -1.74 3.22
N SER A 38 -13.15 -0.55 3.52
CA SER A 38 -12.97 0.64 2.66
C SER A 38 -11.60 1.31 2.82
N SER A 39 -10.93 1.11 3.95
CA SER A 39 -9.58 1.64 4.19
C SER A 39 -8.46 0.78 3.60
N LYS A 40 -8.79 -0.42 3.12
CA LYS A 40 -7.84 -1.34 2.48
C LYS A 40 -7.32 -0.77 1.15
N ASN A 41 -6.08 -1.06 0.81
CA ASN A 41 -5.58 -0.81 -0.55
C ASN A 41 -6.32 -1.72 -1.55
N PRO A 42 -6.93 -1.17 -2.63
CA PRO A 42 -7.69 -1.97 -3.60
C PRO A 42 -6.83 -2.95 -4.42
N ASP A 43 -5.52 -2.72 -4.48
CA ASP A 43 -4.57 -3.54 -5.24
C ASP A 43 -4.00 -4.72 -4.42
N ILE A 44 -4.39 -4.87 -3.15
CA ILE A 44 -4.05 -6.02 -2.28
C ILE A 44 -5.16 -7.05 -2.32
#